data_AF-A0A412XEG1-F1
#
_entry.id   AF-A0A412XEG1-F1
#
_cell.length_a   1.000
_cell.length_b   1.000
_cell.length_c   1.000
_cell.angle_alpha   90.00
_cell.angle_beta   90.00
_cell.angle_gamma   90.00
#
_symmetry.space_group_name_H-M   'P 1'
#
loop_
_entity.id
_entity.type
_entity.pdbx_description
1 polymer ?
#
loop_
_entity_poly.entity_id
_entity_poly.type
_entity_poly.pdbx_seq_one_letter_code
_entity_poly.pdbx_strand_id
1 'polypeptide(L)'
;MESRVKEIDYLKCIFITLMIIFHLVYIGDKYPYAKQIVYTFHMSAFLIISGYLANNRKDTRSFLRKFLWIFIPYACMEAAYTVMSHFLPVRESVDAITPTVLLDKIFLHPMGPYWYLHTLILCSLIYYITFRYVRLSVVSRLVVTGVCLFALSHWGGLMNFSNALYFLIGMTVSQSGLRFTQVFRATTFAIVPFVILCCFPANLDRGTLAGVAITWLSISLLLAAYGYLPVQAKRLSFFIGRNTLVILLFSPIFTILSKAFLPVFAFDPTGMLFLVTATAFTLSGCMGMAWAMDKMHVSRFFFGKRTILC
;
A
#
# COMPACT_ATOMS: atom_id res chain seq x y z
N MET A 1 4.26 1.54 25.00
CA MET A 1 3.92 0.78 23.77
C MET A 1 2.44 0.99 23.53
N GLU A 2 2.04 1.93 22.66
CA GLU A 2 0.61 2.09 22.33
C GLU A 2 0.04 0.73 21.94
N SER A 3 -1.12 0.36 22.50
CA SER A 3 -1.76 -0.93 22.28
C SER A 3 -1.98 -1.14 20.78
N ARG A 4 -1.14 -1.96 20.17
CA ARG A 4 -1.16 -2.23 18.73
C ARG A 4 -2.53 -2.78 18.34
N VAL A 5 -3.20 -2.10 17.41
CA VAL A 5 -4.54 -2.45 16.92
C VAL A 5 -4.41 -3.62 15.94
N LYS A 6 -4.77 -4.84 16.38
CA LYS A 6 -4.61 -6.08 15.62
C LYS A 6 -5.46 -6.08 14.34
N GLU A 7 -6.60 -5.42 14.38
CA GLU A 7 -7.53 -5.23 13.27
C GLU A 7 -6.86 -4.51 12.09
N ILE A 8 -5.97 -3.54 12.37
CA ILE A 8 -5.22 -2.83 11.33
C ILE A 8 -4.20 -3.76 10.67
N ASP A 9 -3.51 -4.61 11.43
CA ASP A 9 -2.59 -5.59 10.84
C ASP A 9 -3.36 -6.59 9.96
N TYR A 10 -4.55 -7.04 10.40
CA TYR A 10 -5.43 -7.88 9.59
C TYR A 10 -5.84 -7.20 8.27
N LEU A 11 -6.30 -5.94 8.31
CA LEU A 11 -6.66 -5.20 7.11
C LEU A 11 -5.47 -5.06 6.15
N LYS A 12 -4.29 -4.71 6.68
CA LYS A 12 -3.05 -4.63 5.88
C LYS A 12 -2.69 -5.97 5.23
N CYS A 13 -2.89 -7.08 5.93
CA CYS A 13 -2.71 -8.42 5.35
C CYS A 13 -3.62 -8.63 4.15
N ILE A 14 -4.92 -8.36 4.29
CA ILE A 14 -5.87 -8.54 3.17
C ILE A 14 -5.47 -7.65 1.99
N PHE A 15 -5.21 -6.37 2.23
CA PHE A 15 -4.88 -5.44 1.15
C PHE A 15 -3.55 -5.76 0.46
N ILE A 16 -2.51 -6.22 1.19
CA ILE A 16 -1.24 -6.59 0.54
C ILE A 16 -1.38 -7.89 -0.26
N THR A 17 -2.17 -8.85 0.22
CA THR A 17 -2.45 -10.08 -0.51
C THR A 17 -3.26 -9.79 -1.78
N LEU A 18 -4.28 -8.92 -1.69
CA LEU A 18 -5.04 -8.46 -2.85
C LEU A 18 -4.16 -7.71 -3.86
N MET A 19 -3.24 -6.88 -3.38
CA MET A 19 -2.25 -6.22 -4.22
C MET A 19 -1.43 -7.26 -5.01
N ILE A 20 -0.89 -8.30 -4.35
CA ILE A 20 -0.17 -9.39 -5.04
C ILE A 20 -1.05 -10.06 -6.10
N ILE A 21 -2.24 -10.52 -5.71
CA ILE A 21 -3.14 -11.29 -6.58
C ILE A 21 -3.38 -10.57 -7.90
N PHE A 22 -3.65 -9.26 -7.85
CA PHE A 22 -3.98 -8.48 -9.05
C PHE A 22 -2.76 -7.86 -9.75
N HIS A 23 -1.56 -8.00 -9.20
CA HIS A 23 -0.29 -7.78 -9.90
C HIS A 23 0.23 -9.04 -10.61
N LEU A 24 -0.33 -10.22 -10.32
CA LEU A 24 -0.14 -11.39 -11.18
C LEU A 24 -0.82 -11.13 -12.53
N VAL A 25 -0.02 -10.87 -13.57
CA VAL A 25 -0.51 -10.46 -14.90
C VAL A 25 -1.64 -11.36 -15.39
N TYR A 26 -1.45 -12.69 -15.33
CA TYR A 26 -2.43 -13.68 -15.77
C TYR A 26 -3.79 -13.54 -15.06
N ILE A 27 -3.80 -13.33 -13.74
CA ILE A 27 -5.03 -13.16 -12.96
C ILE A 27 -5.65 -11.79 -13.21
N GLY A 28 -4.83 -10.75 -13.26
CA GLY A 28 -5.28 -9.38 -13.53
C GLY A 28 -5.96 -9.22 -14.89
N ASP A 29 -5.49 -9.95 -15.90
CA ASP A 29 -6.08 -9.92 -17.25
C ASP A 29 -7.30 -10.83 -17.38
N LYS A 30 -7.34 -11.93 -16.63
CA LYS A 30 -8.47 -12.87 -16.62
C LYS A 30 -9.69 -12.35 -15.86
N TYR A 31 -9.47 -11.58 -14.80
CA TYR A 31 -10.53 -11.02 -13.95
C TYR A 31 -10.46 -9.48 -13.89
N PRO A 32 -10.62 -8.78 -15.03
CA PRO A 32 -10.41 -7.33 -15.10
C PRO A 32 -11.39 -6.53 -14.25
N TYR A 33 -12.63 -6.99 -14.13
CA TYR A 33 -13.65 -6.33 -13.32
C TYR A 33 -13.38 -6.47 -11.81
N ALA A 34 -12.98 -7.68 -11.36
CA ALA A 34 -12.57 -7.88 -9.97
C ALA A 34 -11.32 -7.06 -9.63
N LYS A 35 -10.37 -6.97 -10.57
CA LYS A 35 -9.21 -6.09 -10.47
C LYS A 35 -9.64 -4.64 -10.26
N GLN A 36 -10.58 -4.15 -11.07
CA GLN A 36 -11.08 -2.78 -10.98
C GLN A 36 -11.70 -2.50 -9.60
N ILE A 37 -12.60 -3.37 -9.11
CA ILE A 37 -13.22 -3.25 -7.79
C ILE A 37 -12.14 -3.16 -6.70
N VAL A 38 -11.17 -4.08 -6.72
CA VAL A 38 -10.11 -4.11 -5.71
C VAL A 38 -9.24 -2.87 -5.79
N TYR A 39 -8.92 -2.40 -7.00
CA TYR A 39 -8.12 -1.20 -7.23
C TYR A 39 -8.81 0.08 -6.74
N THR A 40 -10.14 0.10 -6.67
CA THR A 40 -10.90 1.21 -6.08
C THR A 40 -10.60 1.38 -4.58
N PHE A 41 -10.48 0.28 -3.82
CA PHE A 41 -10.40 0.38 -2.36
C PHE A 41 -9.05 0.02 -1.72
N HIS A 42 -8.27 -0.93 -2.24
CA HIS A 42 -7.16 -1.50 -1.46
C HIS A 42 -6.04 -0.48 -1.18
N MET A 43 -5.63 0.30 -2.20
CA MET A 43 -4.60 1.35 -2.04
C MET A 43 -5.12 2.54 -1.25
N SER A 44 -6.37 2.93 -1.51
CA SER A 44 -7.10 3.97 -0.78
C SER A 44 -7.14 3.65 0.72
N ALA A 45 -7.50 2.41 1.07
CA ALA A 45 -7.51 1.94 2.44
C ALA A 45 -6.11 1.89 3.07
N PHE A 46 -5.08 1.48 2.33
CA PHE A 46 -3.69 1.57 2.80
C PHE A 46 -3.26 3.00 3.12
N LEU A 47 -3.65 3.97 2.30
CA LEU A 47 -3.36 5.39 2.52
C LEU A 47 -4.11 5.94 3.74
N ILE A 48 -5.40 5.59 3.92
CA ILE A 48 -6.15 5.92 5.14
C ILE A 48 -5.44 5.35 6.38
N ILE A 49 -5.08 4.07 6.35
CA ILE A 49 -4.38 3.42 7.47
C ILE A 49 -3.03 4.11 7.74
N SER A 50 -2.30 4.49 6.69
CA SER A 50 -1.02 5.17 6.82
C SER A 50 -1.14 6.58 7.38
N GLY A 51 -2.13 7.35 6.93
CA GLY A 51 -2.44 8.66 7.51
C GLY A 51 -2.86 8.55 8.97
N TYR A 52 -3.63 7.52 9.32
CA TYR A 52 -4.03 7.26 10.70
C TYR A 52 -2.84 6.95 11.62
N LEU A 53 -1.91 6.12 11.13
CA LEU A 53 -0.69 5.72 11.85
C LEU A 53 0.46 6.73 11.74
N ALA A 54 0.29 7.81 10.98
CA ALA A 54 1.32 8.84 10.83
C ALA A 54 1.48 9.59 12.15
N ASN A 55 2.69 9.57 12.71
CA ASN A 55 2.99 10.19 14.00
C ASN A 55 3.79 11.48 13.78
N ASN A 56 3.18 12.62 14.15
CA ASN A 56 3.76 13.96 14.06
C ASN A 56 4.44 14.43 15.36
N ARG A 57 4.40 13.64 16.44
CA ARG A 57 4.95 14.01 17.76
C ARG A 57 6.41 13.63 17.95
N LYS A 58 7.04 13.00 16.95
CA LYS A 58 8.45 12.59 17.00
C LYS A 58 9.38 13.79 16.83
N ASP A 59 10.57 13.67 17.39
CA ASP A 59 11.65 14.61 17.09
C ASP A 59 12.07 14.53 15.61
N THR A 60 12.56 15.65 15.06
CA THR A 60 12.91 15.75 13.63
C THR A 60 13.92 14.70 13.21
N ARG A 61 14.90 14.37 14.06
CA ARG A 61 15.94 13.40 13.73
C ARG A 61 15.38 11.99 13.62
N SER A 62 14.53 11.58 14.54
CA SER A 62 13.84 10.29 14.53
C SER A 62 12.85 10.17 13.37
N PHE A 63 12.13 11.26 13.07
CA PHE A 63 11.25 11.35 11.91
C PHE A 63 12.03 11.15 10.60
N LEU A 64 13.06 11.99 10.36
CA LEU A 64 13.87 11.91 9.14
C LEU A 64 14.59 10.56 9.02
N ARG A 65 15.12 10.01 10.12
CA ARG A 65 15.73 8.67 10.11
C ARG A 65 14.72 7.60 9.70
N LYS A 66 13.48 7.64 10.20
CA LYS A 66 12.43 6.69 9.81
C LYS A 66 12.18 6.76 8.30
N PHE A 67 11.99 7.96 7.76
CA PHE A 67 11.69 8.13 6.34
C PHE A 67 12.88 7.85 5.43
N LEU A 68 14.10 8.13 5.88
CA LEU A 68 15.33 7.72 5.20
C LEU A 68 15.37 6.20 5.01
N TRP A 69 15.04 5.42 6.04
CA TRP A 69 15.01 3.96 5.97
C TRP A 69 13.79 3.37 5.24
N ILE A 70 12.83 4.20 4.83
CA ILE A 70 11.78 3.83 3.87
C ILE A 70 12.25 4.22 2.45
N PHE A 71 12.87 5.39 2.32
CA PHE A 71 13.34 5.93 1.05
C PHE A 71 14.49 5.13 0.44
N ILE A 72 15.48 4.68 1.23
CA ILE A 72 16.61 3.89 0.70
C ILE A 72 16.13 2.60 0.01
N PRO A 73 15.31 1.74 0.64
CA PRO A 73 14.74 0.58 -0.03
C PRO A 73 13.92 0.95 -1.27
N TYR A 74 13.07 1.97 -1.15
CA TYR A 74 12.25 2.46 -2.24
C TYR A 74 13.10 2.86 -3.45
N ALA A 75 14.08 3.75 -3.27
CA ALA A 75 14.92 4.26 -4.34
C ALA A 75 15.73 3.15 -5.01
N CYS A 76 16.25 2.20 -4.23
CA CYS A 76 16.96 1.05 -4.78
C CYS A 76 16.04 0.15 -5.62
N MET A 77 14.85 -0.18 -5.11
CA MET A 77 13.91 -1.04 -5.82
C MET A 77 13.30 -0.36 -7.04
N GLU A 78 13.00 0.94 -6.97
CA GLU A 78 12.52 1.75 -8.08
C GLU A 78 13.58 1.87 -9.19
N ALA A 79 14.84 2.13 -8.82
CA ALA A 79 15.94 2.17 -9.76
C ALA A 79 16.15 0.81 -10.45
N ALA A 80 16.18 -0.27 -9.67
CA ALA A 80 16.32 -1.63 -10.19
C ALA A 80 15.17 -1.98 -11.15
N TYR A 81 13.93 -1.65 -10.76
CA TYR A 81 12.76 -1.89 -11.59
C TYR A 81 12.79 -1.06 -12.88
N THR A 82 13.18 0.22 -12.80
CA THR A 82 13.34 1.09 -13.97
C THR A 82 14.38 0.52 -14.95
N VAL A 83 15.54 0.09 -14.46
CA VAL A 83 16.57 -0.56 -15.29
C VAL A 83 16.05 -1.86 -15.89
N MET A 84 15.40 -2.71 -15.09
CA MET A 84 14.85 -3.98 -15.57
C MET A 84 13.72 -3.80 -16.58
N SER A 85 12.93 -2.72 -16.48
CA SER A 85 11.81 -2.43 -17.38
C SER A 85 12.24 -2.17 -18.83
N HIS A 86 13.50 -1.83 -19.04
CA HIS A 86 14.08 -1.70 -20.38
C HIS A 86 14.32 -3.07 -21.03
N PHE A 87 14.66 -4.09 -20.25
CA PHE A 87 15.02 -5.42 -20.74
C PHE A 87 13.86 -6.42 -20.71
N LEU A 88 12.93 -6.25 -19.77
CA LEU A 88 11.84 -7.20 -19.56
C LEU A 88 10.53 -6.67 -20.16
N PRO A 89 9.67 -7.56 -20.71
CA PRO A 89 8.33 -7.19 -21.16
C PRO A 89 7.43 -6.92 -19.94
N VAL A 90 7.50 -5.67 -19.46
CA VAL A 90 6.63 -5.11 -18.42
C VAL A 90 5.68 -4.09 -19.02
N ARG A 91 4.57 -3.79 -18.32
CA ARG A 91 3.51 -2.90 -18.86
C ARG A 91 3.97 -1.45 -19.08
N GLU A 92 4.91 -0.98 -18.26
CA GLU A 92 5.54 0.33 -18.37
C GLU A 92 7.03 0.10 -18.59
N SER A 93 7.46 0.16 -19.86
CA SER A 93 8.86 0.04 -20.26
C SER A 93 9.48 1.42 -20.45
N VAL A 94 10.79 1.50 -20.27
CA VAL A 94 11.57 2.71 -20.53
C VAL A 94 12.41 2.52 -21.78
N ASP A 95 12.35 3.49 -22.69
CA ASP A 95 13.05 3.42 -23.99
C ASP A 95 14.57 3.61 -23.85
N ALA A 96 15.03 4.39 -22.87
CA ALA A 96 16.44 4.65 -22.63
C ALA A 96 16.80 4.72 -21.13
N ILE A 97 17.90 4.06 -20.75
CA ILE A 97 18.43 4.12 -19.38
C ILE A 97 19.38 5.31 -19.29
N THR A 98 18.88 6.44 -18.81
CA THR A 98 19.71 7.63 -18.51
C THR A 98 19.64 7.98 -17.02
N PRO A 99 20.69 8.62 -16.46
CA PRO A 99 20.66 9.11 -15.08
C PRO A 99 19.50 10.09 -14.82
N THR A 100 19.11 10.87 -15.84
CA THR A 100 17.98 11.79 -15.75
C THR A 100 16.64 11.06 -15.62
N VAL A 101 16.43 9.98 -16.37
CA VAL A 101 15.24 9.14 -16.22
C VAL A 101 15.21 8.48 -14.84
N LEU A 102 16.34 7.95 -14.35
CA LEU A 102 16.38 7.38 -13.00
C LEU A 102 16.02 8.40 -11.91
N LEU A 103 16.55 9.62 -12.00
CA LEU A 103 16.19 10.69 -11.07
C LEU A 103 14.72 11.08 -11.16
N ASP A 104 14.18 11.21 -12.38
CA ASP A 104 12.75 11.47 -12.60
C ASP A 104 11.88 10.39 -11.95
N LYS A 105 12.19 9.11 -12.18
CA LYS A 105 11.40 7.98 -11.62
C LYS A 105 11.51 7.88 -10.10
N ILE A 106 12.70 8.10 -9.54
CA ILE A 106 12.88 8.01 -8.09
C ILE A 106 12.17 9.18 -7.37
N PHE A 107 12.26 10.40 -7.89
CA PHE A 107 11.85 11.60 -7.13
C PHE A 107 10.51 12.21 -7.58
N LEU A 108 10.13 12.08 -8.85
CA LEU A 108 9.00 12.81 -9.42
C LEU A 108 7.87 11.87 -9.83
N HIS A 109 8.17 10.90 -10.70
CA HIS A 109 7.17 10.08 -11.38
C HIS A 109 7.50 8.58 -11.27
N PRO A 110 7.38 7.98 -10.07
CA PRO A 110 7.63 6.55 -9.88
C PRO A 110 6.74 5.69 -10.76
N MET A 111 7.32 4.61 -11.30
CA MET A 111 6.65 3.65 -12.16
C MET A 111 6.28 2.37 -11.42
N GLY A 112 5.33 1.64 -12.00
CA GLY A 112 4.98 0.31 -11.53
C GLY A 112 4.48 0.26 -10.08
N PRO A 113 5.01 -0.62 -9.22
CA PRO A 113 4.38 -0.98 -7.94
C PRO A 113 4.74 -0.07 -6.75
N TYR A 114 5.78 0.78 -6.86
CA TYR A 114 6.35 1.46 -5.68
C TYR A 114 5.86 2.89 -5.46
N TRP A 115 5.03 3.44 -6.35
CA TRP A 115 4.46 4.79 -6.25
C TRP A 115 3.83 5.09 -4.88
N TYR A 116 3.31 4.06 -4.20
CA TYR A 116 2.72 4.18 -2.88
C TYR A 116 3.72 4.68 -1.82
N LEU A 117 4.96 4.18 -1.85
CA LEU A 117 5.99 4.59 -0.87
C LEU A 117 6.38 6.05 -1.08
N HIS A 118 6.49 6.48 -2.33
CA HIS A 118 6.74 7.88 -2.68
C HIS A 118 5.60 8.79 -2.17
N THR A 119 4.35 8.45 -2.47
CA THR A 119 3.17 9.20 -1.98
C THR A 119 3.15 9.25 -0.45
N LEU A 120 3.47 8.12 0.22
CA LEU A 120 3.53 8.02 1.67
C LEU A 120 4.59 8.96 2.27
N ILE A 121 5.78 9.02 1.67
CA ILE A 121 6.88 9.89 2.11
C ILE A 121 6.45 11.35 2.00
N LEU A 122 5.95 11.76 0.83
CA LEU A 122 5.53 13.14 0.58
C LEU A 122 4.39 13.57 1.51
N CYS A 123 3.33 12.76 1.61
CA CYS A 123 2.19 13.07 2.48
C CYS A 123 2.61 13.19 3.95
N SER A 124 3.46 12.28 4.42
CA SER A 124 3.95 12.31 5.79
C SER A 124 4.88 13.50 6.07
N LEU A 125 5.70 13.89 5.10
CA LEU A 125 6.60 15.04 5.22
C LEU A 125 5.80 16.35 5.35
N ILE A 126 4.81 16.55 4.48
CA ILE A 126 3.94 17.74 4.55
C ILE A 126 3.15 17.76 5.84
N TYR A 127 2.56 16.63 6.23
CA TYR A 127 1.88 16.52 7.51
C TYR A 127 2.80 16.90 8.68
N TYR A 128 4.03 16.38 8.71
CA TYR A 128 5.01 16.70 9.75
C TYR A 128 5.35 18.19 9.77
N ILE A 129 5.67 18.78 8.62
CA ILE A 129 6.02 20.21 8.50
C ILE A 129 4.86 21.08 8.96
N THR A 130 3.65 20.86 8.45
CA THR A 130 2.48 21.67 8.82
C THR A 130 2.23 21.58 10.33
N PHE A 131 2.21 20.39 10.91
CA PHE A 131 1.88 20.23 12.34
C PHE A 131 2.99 20.67 13.28
N ARG A 132 4.24 20.76 12.81
CA ARG A 132 5.39 21.23 13.58
C ARG A 132 5.52 22.75 13.58
N TYR A 133 5.28 23.40 12.44
CA TYR A 133 5.60 24.83 12.26
C TYR A 133 4.36 25.74 12.25
N VAL A 134 3.19 25.25 11.86
CA VAL A 134 1.96 26.06 11.83
C VAL A 134 1.31 26.07 13.21
N ARG A 135 1.32 27.23 13.89
CA ARG A 135 0.73 27.41 15.22
C ARG A 135 -0.73 27.83 15.14
N LEU A 136 -1.58 26.96 14.59
CA LEU A 136 -3.03 27.17 14.48
C LEU A 136 -3.81 26.01 15.14
N SER A 137 -5.14 26.15 15.17
CA SER A 137 -6.05 25.08 15.58
C SER A 137 -5.80 23.80 14.77
N VAL A 138 -6.22 22.64 15.30
CA VAL A 138 -6.08 21.35 14.61
C VAL A 138 -6.78 21.38 13.25
N VAL A 139 -7.99 21.94 13.19
CA VAL A 139 -8.76 22.06 11.95
C VAL A 139 -8.02 22.94 10.93
N SER A 140 -7.52 24.10 11.34
CA SER A 140 -6.74 24.98 10.47
C SER A 140 -5.47 24.30 9.96
N ARG A 141 -4.77 23.52 10.79
CA ARG A 141 -3.60 22.74 10.36
C ARG A 141 -3.97 21.67 9.35
N LEU A 142 -5.10 20.97 9.51
CA LEU A 142 -5.60 20.01 8.52
C LEU A 142 -5.93 20.68 7.19
N VAL A 143 -6.57 21.85 7.22
CA VAL A 143 -6.85 22.65 6.01
C VAL A 143 -5.55 23.06 5.32
N VAL A 144 -4.57 23.59 6.06
CA VAL A 144 -3.26 23.97 5.50
C VAL A 144 -2.56 22.74 4.89
N THR A 145 -2.55 21.60 5.58
CA THR A 145 -2.00 20.36 5.01
C THR A 145 -2.73 19.98 3.72
N GLY A 146 -4.07 20.03 3.70
CA GLY A 146 -4.86 19.75 2.51
C GLY A 146 -4.51 20.66 1.33
N VAL A 147 -4.36 21.97 1.58
CA VAL A 147 -3.94 22.95 0.56
C VAL A 147 -2.52 22.66 0.07
N CYS A 148 -1.58 22.37 0.95
CA CYS A 148 -0.21 22.00 0.55
C CYS A 148 -0.17 20.71 -0.29
N LEU A 149 -0.95 19.70 0.08
CA LEU A 149 -1.05 18.45 -0.67
C LEU A 149 -1.71 18.66 -2.03
N PHE A 150 -2.74 19.51 -2.10
CA PHE A 150 -3.37 19.89 -3.36
C PHE A 150 -2.37 20.63 -4.27
N ALA A 151 -1.63 21.60 -3.75
CA ALA A 151 -0.61 22.33 -4.50
C ALA A 151 0.49 21.40 -5.06
N LEU A 152 0.99 20.46 -4.27
CA LEU A 152 1.97 19.48 -4.72
C LEU A 152 1.42 18.51 -5.78
N SER A 153 0.15 18.15 -5.67
CA SER A 153 -0.50 17.29 -6.65
C SER A 153 -0.76 18.01 -7.97
N HIS A 154 -1.33 19.22 -7.91
CA HIS A 154 -1.78 19.96 -9.09
C HIS A 154 -0.64 20.67 -9.82
N TRP A 155 0.24 21.37 -9.09
CA TRP A 155 1.36 22.11 -9.71
C TRP A 155 2.64 21.28 -9.76
N GLY A 156 2.88 20.44 -8.75
CA GLY A 156 4.08 19.60 -8.71
C GLY A 156 3.97 18.32 -9.56
N GLY A 157 2.75 17.86 -9.87
CA GLY A 157 2.53 16.59 -10.57
C GLY A 157 3.02 15.34 -9.80
N LEU A 158 3.49 15.50 -8.56
CA LEU A 158 4.24 14.48 -7.83
C LEU A 158 3.39 13.31 -7.37
N MET A 159 2.07 13.51 -7.21
CA MET A 159 1.14 12.47 -6.80
C MET A 159 -0.28 12.78 -7.27
N ASN A 160 -1.11 11.75 -7.37
CA ASN A 160 -2.54 11.93 -7.62
C ASN A 160 -3.25 12.48 -6.37
N PHE A 161 -4.06 13.52 -6.54
CA PHE A 161 -4.78 14.19 -5.45
C PHE A 161 -5.70 13.24 -4.67
N SER A 162 -6.33 12.28 -5.36
CA SER A 162 -7.17 11.27 -4.73
C SER A 162 -6.42 10.50 -3.64
N ASN A 163 -5.15 10.17 -3.89
CA ASN A 163 -4.31 9.48 -2.92
C ASN A 163 -4.05 10.35 -1.68
N ALA A 164 -3.76 11.64 -1.91
CA ALA A 164 -3.54 12.59 -0.83
C ALA A 164 -4.78 12.76 0.04
N LEU A 165 -5.98 12.78 -0.57
CA LEU A 165 -7.25 12.83 0.15
C LEU A 165 -7.44 11.61 1.08
N TYR A 166 -7.16 10.40 0.60
CA TYR A 166 -7.24 9.19 1.44
C TYR A 166 -6.28 9.25 2.63
N PHE A 167 -5.07 9.75 2.42
CA PHE A 167 -4.12 9.98 3.52
C PHE A 167 -4.65 11.04 4.51
N LEU A 168 -5.22 12.14 4.01
CA LEU A 168 -5.79 13.21 4.82
C LEU A 168 -7.01 12.74 5.64
N ILE A 169 -7.85 11.84 5.10
CA ILE A 169 -8.91 11.18 5.86
C ILE A 169 -8.31 10.44 7.06
N GLY A 170 -7.28 9.62 6.81
CA GLY A 170 -6.56 8.91 7.87
C GLY A 170 -6.01 9.84 8.94
N MET A 171 -5.36 10.93 8.52
CA MET A 171 -4.83 11.96 9.43
C MET A 171 -5.93 12.60 10.28
N THR A 172 -7.06 12.95 9.67
CA THR A 172 -8.20 13.57 10.35
C THR A 172 -8.74 12.65 11.45
N VAL A 173 -8.86 11.35 11.16
CA VAL A 173 -9.25 10.35 12.16
C VAL A 173 -8.22 10.27 13.30
N SER A 174 -6.92 10.27 12.99
CA SER A 174 -5.84 10.27 13.98
C SER A 174 -5.90 11.49 14.90
N GLN A 175 -6.10 12.69 14.33
CA GLN A 175 -6.17 13.94 15.08
C GLN A 175 -7.45 14.09 15.91
N SER A 176 -8.51 13.36 15.57
CA SER A 176 -9.75 13.33 16.36
C SER A 176 -9.62 12.52 17.67
N GLY A 177 -8.54 11.75 17.84
CA GLY A 177 -8.34 10.88 19.02
C GLY A 177 -9.26 9.66 19.06
N LEU A 178 -10.08 9.45 18.03
CA LEU A 178 -10.96 8.29 17.91
C LEU A 178 -10.15 7.05 17.53
N ARG A 179 -10.56 5.88 18.03
CA ARG A 179 -9.99 4.61 17.58
C ARG A 179 -10.43 4.33 16.14
N PHE A 180 -9.54 3.76 15.34
CA PHE A 180 -9.83 3.38 13.95
C PHE A 180 -11.15 2.61 13.79
N THR A 181 -11.42 1.64 14.66
CA THR A 181 -12.64 0.81 14.63
C THR A 181 -13.91 1.51 15.13
N GLN A 182 -13.79 2.66 15.81
CA GLN A 182 -14.95 3.48 16.18
C GLN A 182 -15.47 4.28 14.98
N VAL A 183 -14.55 4.69 14.10
CA VAL A 183 -14.86 5.39 12.85
C VAL A 183 -15.31 4.38 11.78
N PHE A 184 -14.48 3.37 11.50
CA PHE A 184 -14.81 2.29 10.59
C PHE A 184 -15.45 1.15 11.38
N ARG A 185 -16.76 1.23 11.62
CA ARG A 185 -17.47 0.21 12.41
C ARG A 185 -17.62 -1.09 11.62
N ALA A 186 -17.32 -2.21 12.27
CA ALA A 186 -17.57 -3.54 11.74
C ALA A 186 -19.07 -3.76 11.55
N THR A 187 -19.52 -4.01 10.32
CA THR A 187 -20.92 -4.34 10.03
C THR A 187 -21.03 -5.22 8.79
N THR A 188 -21.79 -6.31 8.89
CA THR A 188 -22.10 -7.18 7.76
C THR A 188 -23.09 -6.52 6.80
N PHE A 189 -23.94 -5.59 7.28
CA PHE A 189 -24.88 -4.85 6.45
C PHE A 189 -24.21 -3.96 5.41
N ALA A 190 -22.91 -3.65 5.56
CA ALA A 190 -22.14 -2.96 4.53
C ALA A 190 -22.09 -3.72 3.19
N ILE A 191 -22.33 -5.04 3.19
CA ILE A 191 -22.30 -5.85 1.96
C ILE A 191 -23.32 -5.40 0.92
N VAL A 192 -24.54 -5.01 1.35
CA VAL A 192 -25.62 -4.62 0.44
C VAL A 192 -25.25 -3.35 -0.36
N PRO A 193 -24.96 -2.19 0.27
CA PRO A 193 -24.55 -1.00 -0.46
C PRO A 193 -23.21 -1.20 -1.17
N PHE A 194 -22.30 -2.04 -0.65
CA PHE A 194 -21.04 -2.34 -1.33
C PHE A 194 -21.28 -3.04 -2.67
N VAL A 195 -22.11 -4.10 -2.68
CA VAL A 195 -22.44 -4.83 -3.90
C VAL A 195 -23.18 -3.92 -4.89
N ILE A 196 -24.18 -3.16 -4.42
CA ILE A 196 -24.92 -2.22 -5.27
C ILE A 196 -23.98 -1.21 -5.95
N LEU A 197 -23.06 -0.59 -5.20
CA LEU A 197 -22.12 0.36 -5.77
C LEU A 197 -21.19 -0.30 -6.77
N CYS A 198 -20.70 -1.51 -6.47
CA CYS A 198 -19.81 -2.25 -7.34
C CYS A 198 -20.48 -2.63 -8.66
N CYS A 199 -21.78 -2.99 -8.67
CA CYS A 199 -22.54 -3.36 -9.87
C CYS A 199 -22.52 -2.32 -11.00
N PHE A 200 -22.22 -1.05 -10.70
CA PHE A 200 -22.09 0.00 -11.70
C PHE A 200 -20.61 0.35 -11.92
N PRO A 201 -20.02 0.02 -13.10
CA PRO A 201 -18.62 0.28 -13.38
C PRO A 201 -18.21 1.76 -13.27
N ALA A 202 -19.14 2.69 -13.50
CA ALA A 202 -18.91 4.13 -13.35
C ALA A 202 -18.56 4.54 -11.90
N ASN A 203 -18.93 3.72 -10.91
CA ASN A 203 -18.61 3.96 -9.50
C ASN A 203 -17.21 3.48 -9.12
N LEU A 204 -16.56 2.67 -9.97
CA LEU A 204 -15.27 2.02 -9.68
C LEU A 204 -14.07 2.94 -9.96
N ASP A 205 -14.19 4.20 -9.53
CA ASP A 205 -13.11 5.18 -9.55
C ASP A 205 -12.88 5.71 -8.14
N ARG A 206 -11.65 5.52 -7.64
CA ARG A 206 -11.21 5.97 -6.32
C ARG A 206 -11.25 7.49 -6.16
N GLY A 207 -11.25 8.27 -7.22
CA GLY A 207 -11.34 9.73 -7.18
C GLY A 207 -12.75 10.26 -6.93
N THR A 208 -13.77 9.40 -7.03
CA THR A 208 -15.18 9.77 -6.87
C THR A 208 -15.68 9.54 -5.45
N LEU A 209 -16.80 10.18 -5.09
CA LEU A 209 -17.50 9.89 -3.83
C LEU A 209 -17.93 8.42 -3.72
N ALA A 210 -18.29 7.79 -4.85
CA ALA A 210 -18.62 6.37 -4.88
C ALA A 210 -17.40 5.52 -4.52
N GLY A 211 -16.22 5.83 -5.04
CA GLY A 211 -14.97 5.15 -4.67
C GLY A 211 -14.59 5.31 -3.19
N VAL A 212 -14.82 6.51 -2.62
CA VAL A 212 -14.63 6.75 -1.18
C VAL A 212 -15.60 5.90 -0.36
N ALA A 213 -16.88 5.83 -0.77
CA ALA A 213 -17.89 5.00 -0.13
C ALA A 213 -17.56 3.50 -0.22
N ILE A 214 -17.15 3.02 -1.40
CA ILE A 214 -16.68 1.63 -1.61
C ILE A 214 -15.52 1.33 -0.67
N THR A 215 -14.54 2.24 -0.55
CA THR A 215 -13.40 2.08 0.36
C THR A 215 -13.84 1.99 1.82
N TRP A 216 -14.77 2.85 2.25
CA TRP A 216 -15.30 2.85 3.61
C TRP A 216 -16.04 1.54 3.93
N LEU A 217 -16.92 1.12 3.01
CA LEU A 217 -17.71 -0.09 3.13
C LEU A 217 -16.83 -1.34 3.09
N SER A 218 -15.78 -1.37 2.26
CA SER A 218 -14.84 -2.50 2.20
C SER A 218 -14.08 -2.65 3.51
N ILE A 219 -13.61 -1.56 4.12
CA ILE A 219 -12.96 -1.61 5.44
C ILE A 219 -13.94 -2.15 6.49
N SER A 220 -15.17 -1.63 6.50
CA SER A 220 -16.22 -2.03 7.46
C SER A 220 -16.59 -3.51 7.33
N LEU A 221 -16.71 -4.01 6.10
CA LEU A 221 -17.01 -5.41 5.80
C LEU A 221 -15.86 -6.34 6.19
N LEU A 222 -14.61 -5.96 5.88
CA LEU A 222 -13.43 -6.73 6.28
C LEU A 222 -13.28 -6.77 7.80
N LEU A 223 -13.56 -5.67 8.50
CA LEU A 223 -13.59 -5.65 9.96
C LEU A 223 -14.69 -6.55 10.54
N ALA A 224 -15.84 -6.67 9.87
CA ALA A 224 -16.86 -7.65 10.24
C ALA A 224 -16.37 -9.08 10.03
N ALA A 225 -15.73 -9.36 8.88
CA ALA A 225 -15.15 -10.66 8.57
C ALA A 225 -14.10 -11.09 9.60
N TYR A 226 -13.29 -10.16 10.11
CA TYR A 226 -12.32 -10.41 11.18
C TYR A 226 -12.95 -11.08 12.42
N GLY A 227 -14.21 -10.77 12.75
CA GLY A 227 -14.93 -11.40 13.85
C GLY A 227 -15.04 -12.92 13.72
N TYR A 228 -15.21 -13.41 12.48
CA TYR A 228 -15.46 -14.81 12.16
C TYR A 228 -14.18 -15.63 11.88
N LEU A 229 -13.01 -14.99 11.82
CA LEU A 229 -11.77 -15.71 11.52
C LEU A 229 -11.30 -16.62 12.68
N PRO A 230 -10.85 -17.85 12.39
CA PRO A 230 -10.23 -18.73 13.38
C PRO A 230 -8.88 -18.16 13.87
N VAL A 231 -8.45 -18.63 15.04
CA VAL A 231 -7.26 -18.10 15.75
C VAL A 231 -5.99 -18.23 14.90
N GLN A 232 -5.81 -19.34 14.18
CA GLN A 232 -4.67 -19.59 13.31
C GLN A 232 -4.62 -18.58 12.16
N ALA A 233 -5.76 -18.35 11.49
CA ALA A 233 -5.86 -17.37 10.41
C ALA A 233 -5.59 -15.94 10.91
N LYS A 234 -6.09 -15.59 12.10
CA LYS A 234 -5.77 -14.30 12.75
C LYS A 234 -4.27 -14.16 12.97
N ARG A 235 -3.61 -15.18 13.55
CA ARG A 235 -2.16 -15.15 13.80
C ARG A 235 -1.35 -14.95 12.51
N LEU A 236 -1.70 -15.68 11.46
CA LEU A 236 -1.06 -15.54 10.14
C LEU A 236 -1.30 -14.14 9.56
N SER A 237 -2.54 -13.65 9.63
CA SER A 237 -2.87 -12.32 9.13
C SER A 237 -2.09 -11.23 9.85
N PHE A 238 -1.88 -11.36 11.16
CA PHE A 238 -1.06 -10.42 11.89
C PHE A 238 0.36 -10.45 11.39
N PHE A 239 0.97 -11.63 11.30
CA PHE A 239 2.34 -11.79 10.81
C PHE A 239 2.56 -11.16 9.43
N ILE A 240 1.70 -11.45 8.45
CA ILE A 240 1.75 -10.84 7.12
C ILE A 240 1.56 -9.32 7.21
N GLY A 241 0.56 -8.87 7.97
CA GLY A 241 0.23 -7.47 8.19
C GLY A 241 1.33 -6.64 8.88
N ARG A 242 2.20 -7.25 9.68
CA ARG A 242 3.36 -6.56 10.28
C ARG A 242 4.46 -6.30 9.27
N ASN A 243 4.56 -7.17 8.28
CA ASN A 243 5.67 -7.24 7.34
C ASN A 243 5.29 -6.72 5.94
N THR A 244 4.21 -5.92 5.83
CA THR A 244 3.73 -5.42 4.52
C THR A 244 4.74 -4.58 3.75
N LEU A 245 5.64 -3.85 4.42
CA LEU A 245 6.69 -3.08 3.74
C LEU A 245 7.63 -4.01 2.95
N VAL A 246 8.05 -5.11 3.58
CA VAL A 246 8.90 -6.13 2.96
C VAL A 246 8.19 -6.77 1.77
N ILE A 247 6.92 -7.14 1.96
CA ILE A 247 6.12 -7.74 0.90
C ILE A 247 5.95 -6.78 -0.27
N LEU A 248 5.62 -5.51 -0.01
CA LEU A 248 5.45 -4.50 -1.05
C LEU A 248 6.74 -4.32 -1.86
N LEU A 249 7.90 -4.27 -1.18
CA LEU A 249 9.20 -4.10 -1.85
C LEU A 249 9.58 -5.31 -2.71
N PHE A 250 9.43 -6.53 -2.22
CA PHE A 250 9.95 -7.71 -2.92
C PHE A 250 8.93 -8.43 -3.80
N SER A 251 7.63 -8.16 -3.64
CA SER A 251 6.59 -8.85 -4.43
C SER A 251 6.75 -8.73 -5.96
N PRO A 252 7.27 -7.63 -6.54
CA PRO A 252 7.45 -7.55 -8.00
C PRO A 252 8.41 -8.62 -8.54
N ILE A 253 9.47 -8.95 -7.78
CA ILE A 253 10.42 -10.00 -8.15
C ILE A 253 9.70 -11.35 -8.25
N PHE A 254 8.99 -11.74 -7.20
CA PHE A 254 8.36 -13.06 -7.13
C PHE A 254 7.10 -13.18 -8.00
N THR A 255 6.36 -12.10 -8.21
CA THR A 255 5.23 -12.10 -9.16
C THR A 255 5.72 -12.28 -10.60
N ILE A 256 6.86 -11.71 -10.99
CA ILE A 256 7.48 -11.96 -12.30
C ILE A 256 7.94 -13.42 -12.39
N LEU A 257 8.67 -13.92 -11.38
CA LEU A 257 9.15 -15.31 -11.36
C LEU A 257 8.03 -16.34 -11.38
N SER A 258 6.88 -16.03 -10.78
CA SER A 258 5.72 -16.94 -10.73
C SER A 258 5.17 -17.29 -12.12
N LYS A 259 5.46 -16.50 -13.17
CA LYS A 259 5.09 -16.82 -14.55
C LYS A 259 5.63 -18.20 -14.99
N ALA A 260 6.73 -18.66 -14.42
CA ALA A 260 7.28 -19.99 -14.68
C ALA A 260 6.33 -21.14 -14.30
N PHE A 261 5.35 -20.90 -13.41
CA PHE A 261 4.35 -21.88 -13.04
C PHE A 261 3.17 -21.97 -14.02
N LEU A 262 3.00 -21.00 -14.92
CA LEU A 262 1.85 -20.96 -15.84
C LEU A 262 1.72 -22.23 -16.70
N PRO A 263 2.79 -22.80 -17.29
CA PRO A 263 2.67 -24.02 -18.08
C PRO A 263 2.20 -25.22 -17.25
N VAL A 264 2.58 -25.28 -15.97
CA VAL A 264 2.20 -26.37 -15.05
C VAL A 264 0.69 -26.36 -14.78
N PHE A 265 0.07 -25.17 -14.75
CA PHE A 265 -1.36 -25.00 -14.49
C PHE A 265 -2.18 -24.74 -15.76
N ALA A 266 -1.65 -25.06 -16.94
CA ALA A 266 -2.36 -24.87 -18.21
C ALA A 266 -3.69 -25.66 -18.28
N PHE A 267 -3.81 -26.72 -17.48
CA PHE A 267 -5.03 -27.54 -17.38
C PHE A 267 -6.17 -26.87 -16.59
N ASP A 268 -5.90 -25.82 -15.79
CA ASP A 268 -6.90 -25.12 -14.98
C ASP A 268 -7.44 -23.89 -15.73
N PRO A 269 -8.61 -23.99 -16.39
CA PRO A 269 -9.19 -22.89 -17.14
C PRO A 269 -9.73 -21.78 -16.23
N THR A 270 -9.80 -21.98 -14.91
CA THR A 270 -10.18 -20.92 -13.95
C THR A 270 -8.95 -20.10 -13.55
N GLY A 271 -7.77 -20.72 -13.47
CA GLY A 271 -6.54 -20.08 -13.00
C GLY A 271 -6.48 -19.93 -11.47
N MET A 272 -7.42 -20.50 -10.73
CA MET A 272 -7.45 -20.44 -9.28
C MET A 272 -6.29 -21.21 -8.64
N LEU A 273 -5.88 -22.33 -9.21
CA LEU A 273 -4.71 -23.08 -8.73
C LEU A 273 -3.42 -22.27 -8.91
N PHE A 274 -3.28 -21.61 -10.07
CA PHE A 274 -2.19 -20.67 -10.30
C PHE A 274 -2.23 -19.50 -9.32
N LEU A 275 -3.40 -18.89 -9.10
CA LEU A 275 -3.59 -17.79 -8.14
C LEU A 275 -3.08 -18.17 -6.74
N VAL A 276 -3.57 -19.28 -6.20
CA VAL A 276 -3.21 -19.74 -4.85
C VAL A 276 -1.71 -20.04 -4.77
N THR A 277 -1.18 -20.79 -5.74
CA THR A 277 0.23 -21.19 -5.77
C THR A 277 1.16 -20.00 -5.92
N ALA A 278 0.91 -19.12 -6.89
CA ALA A 278 1.73 -17.93 -7.16
C ALA A 278 1.66 -16.92 -6.00
N THR A 279 0.49 -16.75 -5.37
CA THR A 279 0.34 -15.87 -4.20
C THR A 279 1.11 -16.42 -3.00
N ALA A 280 0.98 -17.72 -2.72
CA ALA A 280 1.72 -18.37 -1.64
C ALA A 280 3.23 -18.28 -1.88
N PHE A 281 3.70 -18.60 -3.09
CA PHE A 281 5.09 -18.47 -3.50
C PHE A 281 5.62 -17.04 -3.34
N THR A 282 4.83 -16.04 -3.75
CA THR A 282 5.20 -14.62 -3.64
C THR A 282 5.35 -14.22 -2.17
N LEU A 283 4.36 -14.54 -1.33
CA LEU A 283 4.41 -14.24 0.10
C LEU A 283 5.60 -14.93 0.78
N SER A 284 5.79 -16.24 0.53
CA SER A 284 6.91 -16.98 1.11
C SER A 284 8.25 -16.47 0.60
N GLY A 285 8.35 -16.11 -0.68
CA GLY A 285 9.55 -15.55 -1.29
C GLY A 285 9.95 -14.22 -0.68
N CYS A 286 8.99 -13.29 -0.51
CA CYS A 286 9.24 -12.01 0.16
C CYS A 286 9.74 -12.20 1.60
N MET A 287 9.13 -13.11 2.36
CA MET A 287 9.58 -13.41 3.72
C MET A 287 10.95 -14.10 3.73
N GLY A 288 11.19 -15.04 2.81
CA GLY A 288 12.48 -15.73 2.66
C GLY A 288 13.62 -14.76 2.33
N MET A 289 13.37 -13.79 1.43
CA MET A 289 14.32 -12.73 1.10
C MET A 289 14.67 -11.90 2.33
N ALA A 290 13.66 -11.45 3.08
CA ALA A 290 13.89 -10.69 4.31
C ALA A 290 14.65 -11.48 5.37
N TRP A 291 14.34 -12.77 5.50
CA TRP A 291 15.04 -13.66 6.44
C TRP A 291 16.50 -13.83 6.03
N ALA A 292 16.78 -14.02 4.74
CA ALA A 292 18.13 -14.09 4.22
C ALA A 292 18.92 -12.79 4.47
N MET A 293 18.29 -11.62 4.24
CA MET A 293 18.91 -10.32 4.52
C MET A 293 19.23 -10.11 6.00
N ASP A 294 18.35 -10.57 6.90
CA ASP A 294 18.57 -10.54 8.35
C ASP A 294 19.76 -11.43 8.75
N LYS A 295 19.86 -12.64 8.16
CA LYS A 295 20.97 -13.58 8.40
C LYS A 295 22.31 -13.09 7.84
N MET A 296 22.31 -12.44 6.68
CA MET A 296 23.51 -11.87 6.06
C MET A 296 23.89 -10.49 6.63
N HIS A 297 23.13 -9.97 7.62
CA HIS A 297 23.32 -8.63 8.18
C HIS A 297 23.27 -7.50 7.15
N VAL A 298 22.56 -7.69 6.04
CA VAL A 298 22.33 -6.67 5.01
C VAL A 298 21.18 -5.74 5.40
N SER A 299 20.24 -6.22 6.22
CA SER A 299 19.10 -5.45 6.73
C SER A 299 19.48 -4.14 7.42
N ARG A 300 20.67 -4.06 8.03
CA ARG A 300 21.16 -2.82 8.67
C ARG A 300 21.46 -1.72 7.66
N PHE A 301 21.88 -2.09 6.45
CA PHE A 301 22.24 -1.16 5.38
C PHE A 301 21.05 -0.80 4.51
N PHE A 302 20.09 -1.72 4.37
CA PHE A 302 18.92 -1.48 3.54
C PHE A 302 17.76 -0.85 4.34
N PHE A 303 17.47 -1.36 5.53
CA PHE A 303 16.32 -0.95 6.36
C PHE A 303 16.70 -0.25 7.67
N GLY A 304 18.00 -0.07 7.95
CA GLY A 304 18.46 0.57 9.18
C GLY A 304 18.20 -0.24 10.46
N LYS A 305 17.91 -1.54 10.33
CA LYS A 305 17.55 -2.43 11.44
C LYS A 305 18.34 -3.73 11.37
N ARG A 306 18.64 -4.32 12.54
CA ARG A 306 19.30 -5.63 12.61
C ARG A 306 18.40 -6.78 12.16
N THR A 307 17.09 -6.65 12.40
CA THR A 307 16.08 -7.64 12.04
C THR A 307 14.86 -6.91 11.52
N ILE A 308 14.39 -7.28 10.33
CA ILE A 308 13.22 -6.65 9.69
C ILE A 308 11.97 -7.50 9.83
N LEU A 309 12.12 -8.82 9.86
CA LEU A 309 11.01 -9.73 10.10
C LEU A 309 10.57 -9.67 11.56
N CYS A 310 9.27 -9.43 11.76
CA CYS A 310 8.62 -9.21 13.05
C CYS A 310 7.47 -10.18 13.32
#